data_AF-A0A173WNV2-F1
#
_entry.id   AF-A0A173WNV2-F1
#
_cell.length_a   1.000
_cell.length_b   1.000
_cell.length_c   1.000
_cell.angle_alpha   90.00
_cell.angle_beta   90.00
_cell.angle_gamma   90.00
#
_symmetry.space_group_name_H-M   'P 1'
#
loop_
_entity.id
_entity.type
_entity.pdbx_description
1 polymer ?
#
loop_
_entity_poly.entity_id
_entity_poly.type
_entity_poly.pdbx_seq_one_letter_code
_entity_poly.pdbx_strand_id
1 'polypeptide(L)'
;MRCFITNVCSCRMSTQRNILCLMALVLSGAMEFANACTSAIISGKVTPDGRPIMWKNRDAENLKNCVRSHLSRSFHNPLMGIDLKDGKHNKPETSGWFAEQDFIARRSTSCAVAIQGVRPDEDASFTTMWTVIGYPPVTPAVPAWLKGADKKLPKALTVDQNKHAPLCDASNMLRDKIYSYHRGTNTESYFHWELLFNLSGNGYMQQTERLEEELFERFYSSIETWRSRSVIPEELVFNLYDDCDAFLDEKTLR
;
A
#
# COMPACT_ATOMS: atom_id res chain seq x y z
N MET A 1 1.57 17.73 -18.76
CA MET A 1 1.00 17.16 -17.52
C MET A 1 -0.50 17.44 -17.49
N ARG A 2 -1.33 16.43 -17.69
CA ARG A 2 -2.77 16.47 -17.41
C ARG A 2 -3.11 15.13 -16.76
N CYS A 3 -3.14 15.13 -15.42
CA CYS A 3 -3.58 13.97 -14.65
C CYS A 3 -5.11 14.08 -14.56
N PHE A 4 -5.83 13.22 -15.27
CA PHE A 4 -7.29 13.14 -15.15
C PHE A 4 -7.62 12.32 -13.89
N ILE A 5 -8.14 12.99 -12.87
CA ILE A 5 -8.80 12.33 -11.74
C ILE A 5 -10.25 12.12 -12.15
N THR A 6 -10.61 10.90 -12.55
CA THR A 6 -12.00 10.54 -12.83
C THR A 6 -12.63 9.94 -11.58
N ASN A 7 -13.53 10.68 -10.93
CA ASN A 7 -14.48 10.10 -9.97
C ASN A 7 -15.54 9.32 -10.77
N VAL A 8 -15.49 7.99 -10.73
CA VAL A 8 -16.55 7.14 -11.29
C VAL A 8 -17.59 6.93 -10.19
N CYS A 9 -18.66 7.73 -10.25
CA CYS A 9 -19.86 7.52 -9.44
C CYS A 9 -20.79 6.58 -10.24
N SER A 10 -20.96 5.34 -9.79
CA SER A 10 -21.91 4.40 -10.38
C SER A 10 -23.26 4.55 -9.67
N CYS A 11 -24.27 4.96 -10.43
CA CYS A 11 -25.66 5.00 -9.99
C CYS A 11 -26.43 3.89 -10.71
N ARG A 12 -27.08 2.97 -9.98
CA ARG A 12 -28.27 2.25 -10.48
C ARG A 12 -29.02 1.50 -9.39
N MET A 13 -30.33 1.79 -9.26
CA MET A 13 -31.48 0.86 -9.28
C MET A 13 -32.72 1.65 -8.81
N SER A 14 -33.68 1.93 -9.70
CA SER A 14 -34.85 1.11 -10.07
C SER A 14 -36.10 1.47 -9.25
N THR A 15 -37.03 2.15 -9.93
CA THR A 15 -38.35 2.62 -9.47
C THR A 15 -39.33 1.47 -9.17
N GLN A 16 -40.07 1.50 -8.04
CA GLN A 16 -41.52 1.19 -7.97
C GLN A 16 -42.18 1.63 -6.63
N ARG A 17 -43.16 2.54 -6.78
CA ARG A 17 -44.45 2.76 -6.08
C ARG A 17 -44.57 2.66 -4.53
N ASN A 18 -44.78 3.86 -3.97
CA ASN A 18 -45.91 4.30 -3.12
C ASN A 18 -46.06 3.81 -1.67
N ILE A 19 -45.96 4.82 -0.78
CA ILE A 19 -46.66 4.99 0.50
C ILE A 19 -46.14 4.10 1.64
N LEU A 20 -44.89 4.33 2.04
CA LEU A 20 -44.42 4.06 3.42
C LEU A 20 -43.15 4.88 3.78
N CYS A 21 -42.93 6.03 3.13
CA CYS A 21 -41.65 6.74 3.15
C CYS A 21 -41.45 7.79 4.25
N LEU A 22 -42.41 8.01 5.16
CA LEU A 22 -42.31 9.12 6.12
C LEU A 22 -41.86 8.75 7.53
N MET A 23 -41.81 7.46 7.91
CA MET A 23 -41.33 7.03 9.24
C MET A 23 -40.02 6.24 9.25
N ALA A 24 -39.46 5.89 8.08
CA ALA A 24 -38.14 5.25 7.98
C ALA A 24 -36.98 6.26 7.80
N LEU A 25 -37.29 7.55 7.63
CA LEU A 25 -36.32 8.60 7.31
C LEU A 25 -35.58 9.17 8.53
N VAL A 26 -35.92 8.72 9.75
CA VAL A 26 -35.31 9.18 11.00
C VAL A 26 -34.33 8.14 11.59
N LEU A 27 -34.28 6.92 11.06
CA LEU A 27 -33.42 5.83 11.55
C LEU A 27 -32.46 5.24 10.50
N SER A 28 -32.13 6.01 9.47
CA SER A 28 -31.12 5.66 8.47
C SER A 28 -30.05 6.74 8.34
N GLY A 29 -29.58 7.25 9.48
CA GLY A 29 -28.26 7.86 9.57
C GLY A 29 -27.17 6.79 9.56
N ALA A 30 -27.17 5.89 8.55
CA ALA A 30 -25.98 5.12 8.24
C ALA A 30 -25.01 6.12 7.64
N MET A 31 -24.13 6.65 8.49
CA MET A 31 -23.00 7.46 8.07
C MET A 31 -22.13 6.56 7.19
N GLU A 32 -22.35 6.61 5.88
CA GLU A 32 -21.42 6.06 4.91
C GLU A 32 -20.14 6.86 5.05
N PHE A 33 -19.17 6.31 5.80
CA PHE A 33 -17.80 6.80 5.77
C PHE A 33 -17.31 6.68 4.33
N ALA A 34 -17.24 7.82 3.65
CA ALA A 34 -16.72 7.93 2.30
C ALA A 34 -15.22 7.63 2.32
N ASN A 35 -14.86 6.37 2.07
CA ASN A 35 -13.46 5.91 2.06
C ASN A 35 -12.70 6.49 0.85
N ALA A 36 -11.89 7.52 1.06
CA ALA A 36 -11.12 8.15 -0.01
C ALA A 36 -9.79 7.41 -0.29
N CYS A 37 -9.70 6.73 -1.43
CA CYS A 37 -8.47 6.11 -1.91
C CYS A 37 -7.65 7.10 -2.75
N THR A 38 -6.33 7.20 -2.52
CA THR A 38 -5.45 7.90 -3.48
C THR A 38 -5.18 6.95 -4.64
N SER A 39 -5.38 7.41 -5.89
CA SER A 39 -5.07 6.62 -7.08
C SER A 39 -4.36 7.48 -8.12
N ALA A 40 -3.42 6.88 -8.83
CA ALA A 40 -2.69 7.53 -9.92
C ALA A 40 -2.57 6.57 -11.10
N ILE A 41 -2.66 7.11 -12.32
CA ILE A 41 -2.38 6.39 -13.56
C ILE A 41 -1.21 7.09 -14.24
N ILE A 42 -0.14 6.34 -14.48
CA ILE A 42 1.09 6.80 -15.12
C ILE A 42 1.18 6.11 -16.48
N SER A 43 1.22 6.90 -17.55
CA SER A 43 1.34 6.36 -18.90
C SER A 43 2.72 5.74 -19.13
N GLY A 44 2.77 4.61 -19.84
CA GLY A 44 4.04 4.00 -20.25
C GLY A 44 4.93 4.92 -21.09
N LYS A 45 4.36 5.97 -21.71
CA LYS A 45 5.15 7.00 -22.44
C LYS A 45 6.10 7.79 -21.56
N VAL A 46 5.87 7.81 -20.24
CA VAL A 46 6.68 8.57 -19.27
C VAL A 46 7.35 7.68 -18.24
N THR A 47 7.17 6.37 -18.29
CA THR A 47 7.90 5.42 -17.44
C THR A 47 9.21 5.02 -18.12
N PRO A 48 10.30 4.77 -17.36
CA PRO A 48 11.58 4.37 -17.93
C PRO A 48 11.52 3.04 -18.72
N ASP A 49 10.60 2.16 -18.35
CA ASP A 49 10.47 0.81 -18.91
C ASP A 49 9.40 0.70 -20.02
N GLY A 50 8.71 1.81 -20.33
CA GLY A 50 7.65 1.85 -21.33
C GLY A 50 6.31 1.28 -20.88
N ARG A 51 6.18 0.80 -19.64
CA ARG A 51 4.97 0.11 -19.13
C ARG A 51 4.09 1.04 -18.31
N PRO A 52 2.76 1.08 -18.55
CA PRO A 52 1.87 1.90 -17.74
C PRO A 52 1.79 1.38 -16.30
N ILE A 53 1.61 2.28 -15.33
CA ILE A 53 1.45 1.93 -13.92
C ILE A 53 0.13 2.51 -13.42
N MET A 54 -0.71 1.67 -12.82
CA MET A 54 -1.83 2.10 -12.00
C MET A 54 -1.47 1.90 -10.53
N TRP A 55 -1.39 2.98 -9.77
CA TRP A 55 -1.11 2.93 -8.34
C TRP A 55 -2.36 3.27 -7.54
N LYS A 56 -2.57 2.56 -6.43
CA LYS A 56 -3.69 2.78 -5.52
C LYS A 56 -3.25 2.57 -4.07
N ASN A 57 -3.44 3.59 -3.25
CA ASN A 57 -3.36 3.49 -1.79
C ASN A 57 -4.77 3.41 -1.20
N ARG A 58 -5.00 2.45 -0.30
CA ARG A 58 -6.30 2.28 0.34
C ARG A 58 -6.29 3.05 1.67
N ASP A 59 -6.70 4.32 1.60
CA ASP A 59 -6.72 5.27 2.72
C ASP A 59 -8.14 5.76 3.08
N ALA A 60 -8.21 6.56 4.15
CA ALA A 60 -9.31 7.45 4.49
C ALA A 60 -8.88 8.94 4.32
N GLU A 61 -9.73 9.71 3.65
CA GLU A 61 -9.78 11.17 3.38
C GLU A 61 -8.47 12.00 3.30
N ASN A 62 -8.12 12.51 2.10
CA ASN A 62 -7.75 13.92 1.86
C ASN A 62 -7.51 14.30 0.37
N LEU A 63 -7.71 15.59 0.07
CA LEU A 63 -7.80 16.16 -1.29
C LEU A 63 -6.51 16.84 -1.82
N LYS A 64 -5.35 16.71 -1.16
CA LYS A 64 -4.10 17.40 -1.55
C LYS A 64 -2.83 16.57 -1.30
N ASN A 65 -2.56 15.58 -2.17
CA ASN A 65 -1.28 14.85 -2.17
C ASN A 65 -0.49 15.15 -3.45
N CYS A 66 0.78 15.57 -3.31
CA CYS A 66 1.72 15.75 -4.41
C CYS A 66 2.52 14.47 -4.66
N VAL A 67 2.62 14.04 -5.92
CA VAL A 67 3.09 12.71 -6.34
C VAL A 67 4.62 12.69 -6.51
N ARG A 68 5.34 11.85 -5.74
CA ARG A 68 6.80 11.57 -5.83
C ARG A 68 7.05 10.06 -5.69
N SER A 69 8.24 9.57 -6.07
CA SER A 69 8.66 8.16 -6.18
C SER A 69 8.44 7.23 -4.96
N HIS A 70 8.10 7.73 -3.77
CA HIS A 70 7.83 6.94 -2.56
C HIS A 70 6.43 7.22 -2.00
N LEU A 71 5.38 7.04 -2.83
CA LEU A 71 4.02 7.54 -2.54
C LEU A 71 3.45 7.02 -1.21
N SER A 72 3.35 5.71 -1.03
CA SER A 72 2.76 5.10 0.17
C SER A 72 3.63 5.23 1.42
N ARG A 73 4.84 5.77 1.31
CA ARG A 73 5.81 5.97 2.40
C ARG A 73 6.30 7.42 2.46
N SER A 74 5.46 8.36 2.00
CA SER A 74 5.73 9.79 2.08
C SER A 74 5.11 10.38 3.34
N PHE A 75 5.94 11.12 4.08
CA PHE A 75 5.57 11.86 5.28
C PHE A 75 5.83 13.35 5.10
N HIS A 76 5.57 13.82 3.88
CA HIS A 76 5.60 15.23 3.52
C HIS A 76 4.20 15.82 3.69
N ASN A 77 4.11 16.94 4.40
CA ASN A 77 2.89 17.73 4.51
C ASN A 77 3.14 19.12 3.90
N PRO A 78 2.57 19.41 2.71
CA PRO A 78 2.83 20.66 2.00
C PRO A 78 2.13 21.87 2.64
N LEU A 79 1.04 21.67 3.37
CA LEU A 79 0.33 22.75 4.06
C LEU A 79 1.19 23.30 5.21
N MET A 80 1.82 22.40 5.96
CA MET A 80 2.70 22.74 7.08
C MET A 80 4.15 23.00 6.63
N GLY A 81 4.48 22.68 5.38
CA GLY A 81 5.84 22.83 4.84
C GLY A 81 6.86 21.91 5.51
N ILE A 82 6.43 20.74 5.99
CA ILE A 82 7.28 19.78 6.70
C ILE A 82 7.52 18.52 5.88
N ASP A 83 8.66 17.89 6.10
CA ASP A 83 8.95 16.51 5.71
C ASP A 83 9.59 15.82 6.90
N LEU A 84 8.89 14.83 7.47
CA LEU A 84 9.39 14.16 8.68
C LEU A 84 10.70 13.38 8.43
N LYS A 85 11.05 13.09 7.17
CA LYS A 85 12.30 12.42 6.81
C LYS A 85 13.53 13.33 6.88
N ASP A 86 13.37 14.62 7.18
CA ASP A 86 14.49 15.55 7.35
C ASP A 86 15.29 15.33 8.65
N GLY A 87 14.77 14.49 9.56
CA GLY A 87 15.40 14.14 10.83
C GLY A 87 15.17 15.14 11.97
N LYS A 88 14.54 16.30 11.70
CA LYS A 88 14.32 17.34 12.72
C LYS A 88 13.20 17.02 13.70
N HIS A 89 12.42 15.98 13.39
CA HIS A 89 11.32 15.47 14.19
C HIS A 89 11.71 14.22 14.99
N ASN A 90 13.01 13.96 15.12
CA ASN A 90 13.59 12.92 15.97
C ASN A 90 14.15 13.55 17.25
N LYS A 91 14.56 12.70 18.21
CA LYS A 91 15.38 13.16 19.34
C LYS A 91 16.78 13.56 18.86
N PRO A 92 17.42 14.55 19.51
CA PRO A 92 16.94 15.28 20.68
C PRO A 92 16.08 16.51 20.37
N GLU A 93 15.89 16.87 19.10
CA GLU A 93 15.17 18.09 18.71
C GLU A 93 13.69 18.07 19.12
N THR A 94 13.08 16.89 19.11
CA THR A 94 11.70 16.66 19.55
C THR A 94 11.59 15.36 20.37
N SER A 95 10.37 14.96 20.75
CA SER A 95 10.11 13.71 21.47
C SER A 95 10.12 12.46 20.59
N GLY A 96 10.25 12.60 19.26
CA GLY A 96 10.07 11.51 18.30
C GLY A 96 8.61 11.14 18.00
N TRP A 97 7.66 11.83 18.64
CA TRP A 97 6.23 11.69 18.39
C TRP A 97 5.72 12.80 17.48
N PHE A 98 4.76 12.46 16.62
CA PHE A 98 4.15 13.42 15.71
C PHE A 98 2.64 13.23 15.65
N ALA A 99 1.90 14.33 15.40
CA ALA A 99 0.46 14.27 15.15
C ALA A 99 0.22 13.85 13.70
N GLU A 100 -0.32 12.65 13.49
CA GLU A 100 -0.70 12.13 12.18
C GLU A 100 -1.85 12.97 11.61
N GLN A 101 -1.53 13.85 10.67
CA GLN A 101 -2.52 14.63 9.94
C GLN A 101 -2.03 14.89 8.52
N ASP A 102 -2.88 14.58 7.54
CA ASP A 102 -2.67 14.85 6.11
C ASP A 102 -1.43 14.16 5.49
N PHE A 103 -1.04 12.98 5.99
CA PHE A 103 -0.08 12.10 5.31
C PHE A 103 -0.77 11.08 4.41
N ILE A 104 0.00 10.50 3.47
CA ILE A 104 -0.47 9.43 2.59
C ILE A 104 -0.65 8.13 3.40
N ALA A 105 0.39 7.71 4.14
CA ALA A 105 0.26 6.60 5.07
C ALA A 105 -0.38 7.08 6.38
N ARG A 106 -1.41 6.36 6.81
CA ARG A 106 -2.16 6.60 8.04
C ARG A 106 -2.35 5.31 8.80
N ARG A 107 -2.73 5.40 10.07
CA ARG A 107 -3.10 4.24 10.88
C ARG A 107 -4.13 3.35 10.19
N SER A 108 -5.09 3.96 9.50
CA SER A 108 -6.16 3.26 8.78
C SER A 108 -5.74 2.73 7.41
N THR A 109 -4.55 3.07 6.89
CA THR A 109 -4.07 2.55 5.61
C THR A 109 -3.90 1.04 5.71
N SER A 110 -4.61 0.30 4.86
CA SER A 110 -4.64 -1.16 4.90
C SER A 110 -3.76 -1.82 3.85
N CYS A 111 -3.40 -1.09 2.79
CA CYS A 111 -2.47 -1.54 1.75
C CYS A 111 -2.14 -0.42 0.75
N ALA A 112 -1.05 -0.62 0.01
CA ALA A 112 -0.76 0.07 -1.23
C ALA A 112 -0.53 -0.96 -2.34
N VAL A 113 -1.02 -0.69 -3.55
CA VAL A 113 -0.79 -1.56 -4.71
C VAL A 113 -0.33 -0.75 -5.92
N ALA A 114 0.58 -1.33 -6.71
CA ALA A 114 0.94 -0.84 -8.03
C ALA A 114 0.74 -1.95 -9.06
N ILE A 115 -0.14 -1.73 -10.01
CA ILE A 115 -0.34 -2.62 -11.16
C ILE A 115 0.53 -2.08 -12.30
N GLN A 116 1.61 -2.81 -12.60
CA GLN A 116 2.47 -2.56 -13.73
C GLN A 116 1.91 -3.34 -14.93
N GLY A 117 1.46 -2.62 -15.95
CA GLY A 117 1.03 -3.19 -17.22
C GLY A 117 2.21 -3.70 -18.04
N VAL A 118 1.95 -3.89 -19.33
CA VAL A 118 2.93 -4.45 -20.28
C VAL A 118 3.15 -3.50 -21.45
N ARG A 119 4.27 -3.66 -22.17
CA ARG A 119 4.45 -2.96 -23.44
C ARG A 119 3.52 -3.53 -24.52
N PRO A 120 3.25 -2.80 -25.63
CA PRO A 120 2.40 -3.30 -26.70
C PRO A 120 2.84 -4.62 -27.34
N ASP A 121 4.12 -4.96 -27.25
CA ASP A 121 4.75 -6.18 -27.77
C ASP A 121 4.87 -7.32 -26.74
N GLU A 122 4.45 -7.10 -25.50
CA GLU A 122 4.50 -8.07 -24.41
C GLU A 122 3.13 -8.72 -24.16
N ASP A 123 3.13 -9.98 -23.75
CA ASP A 123 1.91 -10.69 -23.40
C ASP A 123 1.29 -10.15 -22.10
N ALA A 124 -0.03 -10.02 -22.07
CA ALA A 124 -0.76 -9.44 -20.94
C ALA A 124 -0.57 -10.21 -19.62
N SER A 125 -0.16 -11.49 -19.67
CA SER A 125 0.15 -12.27 -18.48
C SER A 125 1.34 -11.75 -17.67
N PHE A 126 2.19 -10.90 -18.25
CA PHE A 126 3.27 -10.21 -17.54
C PHE A 126 2.80 -8.95 -16.78
N THR A 127 1.49 -8.70 -16.70
CA THR A 127 0.94 -7.67 -15.83
C THR A 127 1.20 -8.08 -14.37
N THR A 128 1.98 -7.27 -13.67
CA THR A 128 2.40 -7.55 -12.29
C THR A 128 1.68 -6.62 -11.32
N MET A 129 1.04 -7.17 -10.29
CA MET A 129 0.51 -6.42 -9.17
C MET A 129 1.50 -6.45 -8.00
N TRP A 130 2.20 -5.36 -7.79
CA TRP A 130 3.06 -5.13 -6.62
C TRP A 130 2.19 -4.76 -5.42
N THR A 131 2.18 -5.61 -4.40
CA THR A 131 1.29 -5.49 -3.25
C THR A 131 2.07 -5.22 -1.98
N VAL A 132 1.85 -4.06 -1.38
CA VAL A 132 2.28 -3.73 -0.02
C VAL A 132 1.08 -3.91 0.90
N ILE A 133 1.01 -5.03 1.61
CA ILE A 133 -0.12 -5.37 2.49
C ILE A 133 0.04 -4.73 3.88
N GLY A 134 -1.06 -4.34 4.51
CA GLY A 134 -1.06 -3.69 5.82
C GLY A 134 -0.64 -2.23 5.76
N TYR A 135 -0.02 -1.75 6.85
CA TYR A 135 0.54 -0.41 6.98
C TYR A 135 1.81 -0.28 6.09
N PRO A 136 1.76 0.47 4.97
CA PRO A 136 2.82 0.42 3.96
C PRO A 136 4.24 0.79 4.41
N PRO A 137 4.45 1.66 5.42
CA PRO A 137 5.79 1.97 5.91
C PRO A 137 6.55 0.79 6.50
N VAL A 138 5.91 -0.34 6.80
CA VAL A 138 6.55 -1.45 7.53
C VAL A 138 6.52 -2.80 6.79
N THR A 139 5.98 -2.85 5.57
CA THR A 139 5.93 -4.09 4.77
C THR A 139 6.52 -3.87 3.38
N PRO A 140 7.18 -4.90 2.80
CA PRO A 140 7.71 -4.83 1.46
C PRO A 140 6.61 -5.02 0.40
N ALA A 141 6.91 -4.60 -0.84
CA ALA A 141 6.09 -4.91 -2.00
C ALA A 141 6.32 -6.36 -2.46
N VAL A 142 5.26 -7.17 -2.45
CA VAL A 142 5.27 -8.55 -2.95
C VAL A 142 4.52 -8.61 -4.28
N PRO A 143 5.12 -9.13 -5.37
CA PRO A 143 4.46 -9.22 -6.66
C PRO A 143 3.44 -10.37 -6.66
N ALA A 144 2.32 -10.15 -7.35
CA ALA A 144 1.31 -11.14 -7.63
C ALA A 144 0.85 -11.05 -9.09
N TRP A 145 0.56 -12.19 -9.69
CA TRP A 145 0.06 -12.32 -11.05
C TRP A 145 -1.34 -12.93 -11.08
N LEU A 146 -2.16 -12.50 -12.04
CA LEU A 146 -3.47 -13.11 -12.29
C LEU A 146 -3.33 -14.52 -12.89
N LYS A 147 -2.29 -14.75 -13.70
CA LYS A 147 -2.05 -16.06 -14.30
C LYS A 147 -1.65 -17.07 -13.23
N GLY A 148 -2.41 -18.16 -13.12
CA GLY A 148 -2.21 -19.20 -12.11
C GLY A 148 -2.71 -18.84 -10.71
N ALA A 149 -3.38 -17.68 -10.54
CA ALA A 149 -3.90 -17.23 -9.24
C ALA A 149 -4.98 -18.16 -8.66
N ASP A 150 -5.69 -18.91 -9.52
CA ASP A 150 -6.64 -19.94 -9.12
C ASP A 150 -5.96 -21.14 -8.45
N LYS A 151 -4.67 -21.35 -8.72
CA LYS A 151 -3.88 -22.47 -8.19
C LYS A 151 -3.02 -22.05 -7.01
N LYS A 152 -2.37 -20.88 -7.11
CA LYS A 152 -1.43 -20.41 -6.08
C LYS A 152 -1.27 -18.90 -6.07
N LEU A 153 -1.21 -18.35 -4.87
CA LEU A 153 -0.84 -16.97 -4.56
C LEU A 153 0.25 -16.98 -3.48
N PRO A 154 1.01 -15.88 -3.30
CA PRO A 154 2.02 -15.79 -2.24
C PRO A 154 1.36 -15.98 -0.86
N LYS A 155 1.89 -16.92 -0.07
CA LYS A 155 1.41 -17.21 1.29
C LYS A 155 1.42 -15.95 2.15
N ALA A 156 2.45 -15.10 2.00
CA ALA A 156 2.58 -13.84 2.70
C ALA A 156 1.36 -12.90 2.52
N LEU A 157 0.67 -12.97 1.37
CA LEU A 157 -0.47 -12.12 1.02
C LEU A 157 -1.83 -12.80 1.22
N THR A 158 -1.86 -14.13 1.31
CA THR A 158 -3.11 -14.89 1.42
C THR A 158 -3.53 -15.14 2.84
N VAL A 159 -4.85 -15.20 3.05
CA VAL A 159 -5.42 -15.60 4.33
C VAL A 159 -5.27 -17.10 4.56
N ASP A 160 -4.92 -17.47 5.79
CA ASP A 160 -4.95 -18.84 6.28
C ASP A 160 -6.38 -19.26 6.70
N GLN A 161 -6.50 -20.45 7.29
CA GLN A 161 -7.77 -20.98 7.80
C GLN A 161 -8.39 -20.10 8.90
N ASN A 162 -7.57 -19.30 9.59
CA ASN A 162 -7.99 -18.39 10.65
C ASN A 162 -8.34 -16.98 10.12
N LYS A 163 -8.31 -16.78 8.80
CA LYS A 163 -8.53 -15.49 8.12
C LYS A 163 -7.41 -14.47 8.34
N HIS A 164 -6.20 -14.95 8.60
CA HIS A 164 -5.01 -14.13 8.85
C HIS A 164 -4.00 -14.27 7.71
N ALA A 165 -3.46 -13.14 7.25
CA ALA A 165 -2.36 -13.13 6.29
C ALA A 165 -1.05 -12.81 7.04
N PRO A 166 -0.01 -13.67 6.98
CA PRO A 166 1.18 -13.53 7.81
C PRO A 166 1.85 -12.16 7.75
N LEU A 167 1.98 -11.58 6.55
CA LEU A 167 2.61 -10.27 6.39
C LEU A 167 1.71 -9.12 6.88
N CYS A 168 0.39 -9.30 6.80
CA CYS A 168 -0.58 -8.35 7.35
C CYS A 168 -0.54 -8.35 8.89
N ASP A 169 -0.42 -9.52 9.52
CA ASP A 169 -0.30 -9.61 10.98
C ASP A 169 0.99 -8.98 11.49
N ALA A 170 2.13 -9.27 10.84
CA ALA A 170 3.39 -8.60 11.16
C ALA A 170 3.29 -7.07 11.00
N SER A 171 2.63 -6.61 9.93
CA SER A 171 2.35 -5.19 9.73
C SER A 171 1.52 -4.58 10.85
N ASN A 172 0.44 -5.26 11.26
CA ASN A 172 -0.42 -4.81 12.35
C ASN A 172 0.36 -4.73 13.67
N MET A 173 1.19 -5.72 13.98
CA MET A 173 2.04 -5.69 15.18
C MET A 173 2.98 -4.47 15.21
N LEU A 174 3.64 -4.16 14.10
CA LEU A 174 4.52 -2.99 14.01
C LEU A 174 3.73 -1.68 14.04
N ARG A 175 2.58 -1.62 13.34
CA ARG A 175 1.67 -0.46 13.41
C ARG A 175 1.22 -0.21 14.85
N ASP A 176 0.85 -1.23 15.60
CA ASP A 176 0.37 -1.05 16.97
C ASP A 176 1.49 -0.54 17.90
N LYS A 177 2.75 -0.93 17.66
CA LYS A 177 3.92 -0.31 18.34
C LYS A 177 4.07 1.18 18.00
N ILE A 178 3.84 1.56 16.75
CA ILE A 178 3.93 2.94 16.26
C ILE A 178 2.78 3.82 16.81
N TYR A 179 1.57 3.29 16.89
CA TYR A 179 0.37 3.96 17.41
C TYR A 179 0.06 3.48 18.85
N SER A 180 1.07 3.50 19.72
CA SER A 180 0.99 2.95 21.08
C SER A 180 0.57 3.96 22.14
N TYR A 181 0.20 5.19 21.75
CA TYR A 181 -0.29 6.20 22.69
C TYR A 181 -1.78 6.03 22.97
N HIS A 182 -2.14 5.86 24.24
CA HIS A 182 -3.53 5.59 24.67
C HIS A 182 -4.03 6.51 25.78
N ARG A 183 -3.31 7.60 26.09
CA ARG A 183 -3.69 8.53 27.14
C ARG A 183 -4.44 9.75 26.58
N GLY A 184 -5.75 9.81 26.82
CA GLY A 184 -6.60 10.94 26.46
C GLY A 184 -7.58 10.62 25.32
N THR A 185 -8.15 11.67 24.73
CA THR A 185 -9.05 11.57 23.56
C THR A 185 -8.26 11.75 22.27
N ASN A 186 -8.66 11.08 21.19
CA ASN A 186 -8.04 11.19 19.87
C ASN A 186 -6.55 10.78 19.85
N THR A 187 -6.18 9.76 20.62
CA THR A 187 -4.77 9.34 20.74
C THR A 187 -4.27 8.61 19.48
N GLU A 188 -5.20 8.07 18.69
CA GLU A 188 -4.92 7.38 17.43
C GLU A 188 -4.38 8.29 16.33
N SER A 189 -4.48 9.62 16.50
CA SER A 189 -3.86 10.61 15.61
C SER A 189 -2.44 10.96 16.03
N TYR A 190 -1.81 10.20 16.92
CA TYR A 190 -0.41 10.38 17.30
C TYR A 190 0.36 9.10 17.03
N PHE A 191 1.54 9.25 16.44
CA PHE A 191 2.40 8.13 16.11
C PHE A 191 3.84 8.42 16.48
N HIS A 192 4.54 7.36 16.86
CA HIS A 192 5.94 7.42 17.23
C HIS A 192 6.81 7.36 15.95
N TRP A 193 6.94 8.51 15.28
CA TRP A 193 7.68 8.66 14.01
C TRP A 193 9.11 8.13 14.08
N GLU A 194 9.79 8.32 15.21
CA GLU A 194 11.17 7.85 15.40
C GLU A 194 11.35 6.33 15.25
N LEU A 195 10.28 5.54 15.45
CA LEU A 195 10.28 4.11 15.15
C LEU A 195 10.25 3.80 13.65
N LEU A 196 9.68 4.69 12.83
CA LEU A 196 9.64 4.53 11.38
C LEU A 196 10.92 5.01 10.71
N PHE A 197 11.41 6.17 11.10
CA PHE A 197 12.59 6.80 10.51
C PHE A 197 13.41 7.50 11.58
N ASN A 198 14.71 7.26 11.59
CA ASN A 198 15.63 7.95 12.47
C ASN A 198 17.03 8.09 11.86
N LEU A 199 17.86 8.93 12.48
CA LEU A 199 19.22 9.21 12.04
C LEU A 199 20.16 8.01 12.22
N SER A 200 19.83 7.07 13.10
CA SER A 200 20.59 5.82 13.28
C SER A 200 20.37 4.81 12.16
N GLY A 201 19.43 5.05 11.24
CA GLY A 201 19.19 4.19 10.09
C GLY A 201 18.45 2.89 10.44
N ASN A 202 17.90 2.75 11.64
CA ASN A 202 17.27 1.52 12.12
C ASN A 202 15.76 1.62 12.30
N GLY A 203 15.11 2.67 11.80
CA GLY A 203 13.66 2.75 11.76
C GLY A 203 13.06 1.63 10.91
N TYR A 204 11.83 1.19 11.23
CA TYR A 204 11.16 0.10 10.53
C TYR A 204 11.06 0.35 9.03
N MET A 205 10.80 1.59 8.60
CA MET A 205 10.72 1.93 7.18
C MET A 205 12.08 1.80 6.48
N GLN A 206 13.17 2.15 7.17
CA GLN A 206 14.54 2.01 6.65
C GLN A 206 14.99 0.55 6.63
N GLN A 207 14.47 -0.29 7.52
CA GLN A 207 14.70 -1.73 7.49
C GLN A 207 13.89 -2.40 6.37
N THR A 208 12.63 -1.98 6.18
CA THR A 208 11.79 -2.44 5.06
C THR A 208 12.38 -2.08 3.71
N GLU A 209 12.95 -0.87 3.55
CA GLU A 209 13.62 -0.47 2.30
C GLU A 209 14.80 -1.40 1.96
N ARG A 210 15.65 -1.72 2.95
CA ARG A 210 16.74 -2.70 2.78
C ARG A 210 16.23 -4.11 2.44
N LEU A 211 15.12 -4.53 3.07
CA LEU A 211 14.47 -5.80 2.76
C LEU A 211 13.96 -5.83 1.31
N GLU A 212 13.40 -4.72 0.82
CA GLU A 212 12.95 -4.59 -0.58
C GLU A 212 14.12 -4.60 -1.56
N GLU A 213 15.24 -3.97 -1.23
CA GLU A 213 16.47 -4.05 -2.04
C GLU A 213 16.95 -5.51 -2.15
N GLU A 214 17.01 -6.25 -1.05
CA GLU A 214 17.38 -7.68 -1.08
C GLU A 214 16.39 -8.53 -1.88
N LEU A 215 15.07 -8.31 -1.71
CA LEU A 215 14.05 -9.00 -2.49
C LEU A 215 14.22 -8.72 -3.99
N PHE A 216 14.52 -7.46 -4.34
CA PHE A 216 14.70 -7.05 -5.71
C PHE A 216 15.91 -7.72 -6.34
N GLU A 217 17.06 -7.65 -5.67
CA GLU A 217 18.31 -8.22 -6.16
C GLU A 217 18.21 -9.75 -6.32
N ARG A 218 17.69 -10.45 -5.30
CA ARG A 218 17.65 -11.91 -5.28
C ARG A 218 16.58 -12.51 -6.18
N PHE A 219 15.39 -11.91 -6.21
CA PHE A 219 14.21 -12.55 -6.80
C PHE A 219 13.64 -11.73 -7.96
N TYR A 220 13.41 -10.43 -7.76
CA TYR A 220 12.62 -9.66 -8.73
C TYR A 220 13.40 -9.27 -9.99
N SER A 221 14.73 -9.21 -9.92
CA SER A 221 15.59 -9.04 -11.09
C SER A 221 15.35 -10.13 -12.15
N SER A 222 14.96 -11.34 -11.72
CA SER A 222 14.63 -12.46 -12.61
C SER A 222 13.37 -12.22 -13.42
N ILE A 223 12.42 -11.40 -12.93
CA ILE A 223 11.14 -11.12 -13.62
C ILE A 223 11.39 -10.50 -15.00
N GLU A 224 12.36 -9.58 -15.11
CA GLU A 224 12.67 -8.93 -16.40
C GLU A 224 13.21 -9.94 -17.41
N THR A 225 13.92 -10.99 -16.98
CA THR A 225 14.39 -12.05 -17.90
C THR A 225 13.23 -12.83 -18.51
N TRP A 226 12.13 -12.99 -17.77
CA TRP A 226 10.96 -13.75 -18.23
C TRP A 226 10.18 -13.00 -19.31
N ARG A 227 10.25 -11.67 -19.33
CA ARG A 227 9.54 -10.83 -20.30
C ARG A 227 10.02 -11.00 -21.75
N SER A 228 11.17 -11.64 -21.95
CA SER A 228 11.63 -12.08 -23.27
C SER A 228 10.82 -13.25 -23.84
N ARG A 229 10.01 -13.93 -23.01
CA ARG A 229 9.18 -15.07 -23.40
C ARG A 229 7.84 -14.60 -23.93
N SER A 230 7.19 -15.44 -24.73
CA SER A 230 5.85 -15.18 -25.26
C SER A 230 4.75 -15.19 -24.19
N VAL A 231 4.98 -15.87 -23.06
CA VAL A 231 4.01 -15.94 -21.96
C VAL A 231 4.73 -16.24 -20.64
N ILE A 232 4.22 -15.75 -19.51
CA ILE A 232 4.79 -16.09 -18.21
C ILE A 232 4.49 -17.57 -17.86
N PRO A 233 5.50 -18.41 -17.57
CA PRO A 233 5.28 -19.78 -17.11
C PRO A 233 4.81 -19.79 -15.65
N GLU A 234 3.75 -20.52 -15.34
CA GLU A 234 3.21 -20.61 -13.97
C GLU A 234 4.22 -21.19 -12.98
N GLU A 235 5.00 -22.19 -13.40
CA GLU A 235 6.04 -22.81 -12.56
C GLU A 235 7.07 -21.79 -12.06
N LEU A 236 7.50 -20.84 -12.90
CA LEU A 236 8.43 -19.79 -12.50
C LEU A 236 7.80 -18.85 -11.46
N VAL A 237 6.53 -18.50 -11.65
CA VAL A 237 5.77 -17.69 -10.69
C VAL A 237 5.64 -18.41 -9.35
N PHE A 238 5.32 -19.70 -9.38
CA PHE A 238 5.10 -20.48 -8.16
C PHE A 238 6.38 -20.71 -7.36
N ASN A 239 7.51 -20.93 -8.05
CA ASN A 239 8.82 -21.05 -7.41
C ASN A 239 9.25 -19.71 -6.79
N LEU A 240 9.06 -18.60 -7.52
CA LEU A 240 9.33 -17.26 -6.99
C LEU A 240 8.50 -16.97 -5.73
N TYR A 241 7.23 -17.37 -5.71
CA TYR A 241 6.40 -17.22 -4.52
C TYR A 241 6.96 -18.02 -3.33
N ASP A 242 7.33 -19.29 -3.52
CA ASP A 242 7.90 -20.11 -2.44
C ASP A 242 9.20 -19.52 -1.89
N ASP A 243 10.09 -19.09 -2.80
CA ASP A 243 11.37 -18.49 -2.42
C ASP A 243 11.17 -17.16 -1.67
N CYS A 244 10.26 -16.32 -2.14
CA CYS A 244 9.90 -15.06 -1.48
C CYS A 244 9.26 -15.31 -0.11
N ASP A 245 8.31 -16.25 -0.01
CA ASP A 245 7.63 -16.56 1.23
C ASP A 245 8.61 -17.12 2.28
N ALA A 246 9.52 -18.02 1.86
CA ALA A 246 10.57 -18.55 2.75
C ALA A 246 11.52 -17.45 3.24
N PHE A 247 11.93 -16.54 2.35
CA PHE A 247 12.78 -15.41 2.70
C PHE A 247 12.08 -14.43 3.65
N LEU A 248 10.80 -14.12 3.40
CA LEU A 248 10.01 -13.25 4.27
C LEU A 248 9.76 -13.90 5.64
N ASP A 249 9.53 -15.21 5.70
CA ASP A 249 9.36 -15.93 6.97
C ASP A 249 10.62 -15.85 7.86
N GLU A 250 11.82 -15.77 7.27
CA GLU A 250 13.09 -15.59 7.99
C GLU A 250 13.33 -14.13 8.42
N LYS A 251 13.04 -13.15 7.55
CA LYS A 251 13.50 -11.76 7.69
C LYS A 251 12.45 -10.76 8.17
N THR A 252 11.16 -11.10 8.13
CA THR A 252 10.11 -10.15 8.50
C THR A 252 10.23 -9.79 9.98
N LEU A 253 10.29 -8.49 10.25
CA LEU A 253 10.33 -7.92 11.59
C LEU A 253 9.03 -8.28 12.33
N ARG A 254 9.13 -9.00 13.44
CA ARG A 254 8.02 -9.35 14.35
C ARG A 254 8.22 -8.64 15.70
#